data_AF-A0A4S3TJN0-F1
#
_entry.id   AF-A0A4S3TJN0-F1
#
_cell.length_a   1.000
_cell.length_b   1.000
_cell.length_c   1.000
_cell.angle_alpha   90.00
_cell.angle_beta   90.00
_cell.angle_gamma   90.00
#
_symmetry.space_group_name_H-M   'P 1'
#
loop_
_entity.id
_entity.type
_entity.pdbx_description
1 polymer ?
#
loop_
_entity_poly.entity_id
_entity_poly.type
_entity_poly.pdbx_seq_one_letter_code
_entity_poly.pdbx_strand_id
1 'polypeptide(L)'
;MRREHFTLDVSNVDWVETDGEPKKPAVSIEFTGPESMLRERLTGTDGDVLAASETDVALRLQEPLGDDADGVVSVTNRITGEFILELNEAADDVLQFIAAARGYGESTNDDDGRYDVSITLEGADEPFVSYDKQTFLVYDEEGSLLRQHSLIPSGVEL
;
A
#
# COMPACT_ATOMS: atom_id res chain seq x y z
N MET A 1 -2.85 15.84 6.24
CA MET A 1 -2.78 16.79 5.09
C MET A 1 -3.27 16.02 3.88
N ARG A 2 -4.44 16.36 3.32
CA ARG A 2 -5.11 15.59 2.24
C ARG A 2 -4.66 16.12 0.86
N ARG A 3 -4.30 15.24 -0.07
CA ARG A 3 -4.36 15.56 -1.51
C ARG A 3 -5.65 14.93 -2.04
N GLU A 4 -6.61 15.79 -2.37
CA GLU A 4 -8.05 15.53 -2.60
C GLU A 4 -8.39 14.76 -3.89
N HIS A 5 -7.46 13.97 -4.41
CA HIS A 5 -7.57 13.37 -5.74
C HIS A 5 -7.51 11.85 -5.74
N PHE A 6 -7.51 11.20 -4.58
CA PHE A 6 -7.42 9.75 -4.50
C PHE A 6 -8.63 9.19 -3.74
N THR A 7 -9.30 8.22 -4.36
CA THR A 7 -10.30 7.36 -3.72
C THR A 7 -9.71 5.95 -3.63
N LEU A 8 -9.96 5.25 -2.53
CA LEU A 8 -9.40 3.93 -2.27
C LEU A 8 -10.51 2.92 -2.00
N ASP A 9 -10.39 1.75 -2.63
CA ASP A 9 -11.24 0.59 -2.42
C ASP A 9 -10.37 -0.62 -2.07
N VAL A 10 -10.74 -1.32 -1.01
CA VAL A 10 -10.06 -2.55 -0.56
C VAL A 10 -10.93 -3.77 -0.83
N SER A 11 -10.31 -4.87 -1.23
CA SER A 11 -10.98 -6.14 -1.44
C SER A 11 -10.17 -7.31 -0.90
N ASN A 12 -10.86 -8.44 -0.69
CA ASN A 12 -10.28 -9.71 -0.22
C ASN A 12 -9.59 -9.60 1.16
N VAL A 13 -10.20 -8.90 2.12
CA VAL A 13 -9.72 -8.81 3.50
C VAL A 13 -10.62 -9.54 4.51
N ASP A 14 -11.94 -9.54 4.30
CA ASP A 14 -12.95 -10.06 5.25
C ASP A 14 -12.75 -11.52 5.68
N TRP A 15 -12.09 -12.32 4.86
CA TRP A 15 -11.83 -13.72 5.17
C TRP A 15 -10.91 -13.89 6.39
N VAL A 16 -10.08 -12.89 6.71
CA VAL A 16 -9.14 -12.94 7.85
C VAL A 16 -9.86 -12.95 9.20
N GLU A 17 -11.04 -12.31 9.29
CA GLU A 17 -11.84 -12.28 10.51
C GLU A 17 -12.86 -13.42 10.60
N THR A 18 -13.16 -14.03 9.46
CA THR A 18 -14.19 -15.07 9.34
C THR A 18 -13.60 -16.48 9.17
N ASP A 19 -12.27 -16.62 9.26
CA ASP A 19 -11.54 -17.86 8.98
C ASP A 19 -11.92 -18.48 7.60
N GLY A 20 -12.15 -17.60 6.61
CA GLY A 20 -12.52 -17.98 5.25
C GLY A 20 -11.32 -18.51 4.44
N GLU A 21 -11.59 -18.95 3.20
CA GLU A 21 -10.52 -19.33 2.27
C GLU A 21 -9.61 -18.11 1.98
N PRO A 22 -8.28 -18.24 2.17
CA PRO A 22 -7.36 -17.14 1.93
C PRO A 22 -7.42 -16.63 0.50
N LYS A 23 -7.59 -15.31 0.35
CA LYS A 23 -7.59 -14.62 -0.95
C LYS A 23 -6.62 -13.46 -0.91
N LYS A 24 -5.94 -13.21 -2.03
CA LYS A 24 -4.95 -12.14 -2.14
C LYS A 24 -5.62 -10.78 -1.94
N PRO A 25 -5.23 -10.00 -0.93
CA PRO A 25 -5.75 -8.65 -0.74
C PRO A 25 -5.36 -7.73 -1.90
N ALA A 26 -6.27 -6.84 -2.28
CA ALA A 26 -6.04 -5.88 -3.34
C ALA A 26 -6.57 -4.50 -2.95
N VAL A 27 -5.78 -3.48 -3.29
CA VAL A 27 -6.14 -2.07 -3.18
C VAL A 27 -6.30 -1.50 -4.58
N SER A 28 -7.44 -0.90 -4.84
CA SER A 28 -7.71 -0.13 -6.06
C SER A 28 -7.78 1.34 -5.69
N ILE A 29 -6.97 2.16 -6.37
CA ILE A 29 -6.88 3.59 -6.12
C ILE A 29 -7.32 4.32 -7.39
N GLU A 30 -8.39 5.11 -7.29
CA GLU A 30 -8.82 6.00 -8.37
C GLU A 30 -8.21 7.38 -8.18
N PHE A 31 -7.55 7.90 -9.22
CA PHE A 31 -6.99 9.24 -9.25
C PHE A 31 -7.85 10.20 -10.09
N THR A 32 -8.44 11.19 -9.41
CA THR A 32 -9.33 12.22 -9.99
C THR A 32 -8.63 13.55 -10.27
N GLY A 33 -7.31 13.58 -10.18
CA GLY A 33 -6.50 14.77 -10.44
C GLY A 33 -6.01 14.84 -11.89
N PRO A 34 -5.19 15.86 -12.23
CA PRO A 34 -4.61 15.99 -13.57
C PRO A 34 -3.69 14.81 -13.91
N GLU A 35 -3.98 14.06 -14.97
CA GLU A 35 -3.19 12.90 -15.40
C GLU A 35 -1.67 13.17 -15.48
N SER A 36 -1.27 14.33 -15.98
CA SER A 36 0.14 14.72 -16.09
C SER A 36 0.85 14.72 -14.73
N MET A 37 0.14 15.06 -13.65
CA MET A 37 0.68 15.06 -12.29
C MET A 37 0.95 13.63 -11.81
N LEU A 38 0.02 12.70 -12.06
CA LEU A 38 0.23 11.30 -11.68
C LEU A 38 1.37 10.68 -12.47
N ARG A 39 1.41 10.94 -13.78
CA ARG A 39 2.50 10.50 -14.66
C ARG A 39 3.85 11.00 -14.17
N GLU A 40 3.98 12.29 -13.87
CA GLU A 40 5.24 12.87 -13.37
C GLU A 40 5.72 12.17 -12.08
N ARG A 41 4.82 11.88 -11.14
CA ARG A 41 5.19 11.21 -9.88
C ARG A 41 5.53 9.74 -10.04
N LEU A 42 4.90 9.05 -11.00
CA LEU A 42 5.12 7.64 -11.28
C LEU A 42 6.20 7.39 -12.33
N THR A 43 6.88 8.43 -12.82
CA THR A 43 7.97 8.29 -13.80
C THR A 43 9.31 8.42 -13.10
N GLY A 44 10.18 7.43 -13.30
CA GLY A 44 11.54 7.39 -12.80
C GLY A 44 12.47 8.37 -13.51
N THR A 45 13.72 8.42 -13.05
CA THR A 45 14.75 9.32 -13.60
C THR A 45 15.24 8.93 -14.99
N ASP A 46 14.98 7.69 -15.39
CA ASP A 46 15.20 7.13 -16.73
C ASP A 46 14.05 7.45 -17.71
N GLY A 47 12.93 8.00 -17.21
CA GLY A 47 11.75 8.31 -18.00
C GLY A 47 10.76 7.15 -18.14
N ASP A 48 11.05 6.01 -17.51
CA ASP A 48 10.14 4.85 -17.47
C ASP A 48 9.21 4.94 -16.26
N VAL A 49 8.08 4.23 -16.32
CA VAL A 49 7.15 4.15 -15.18
C VAL A 49 7.78 3.29 -14.09
N LEU A 50 7.75 3.76 -12.84
CA LEU A 50 8.34 3.09 -11.69
C LEU A 50 7.80 1.66 -11.57
N ALA A 51 8.71 0.70 -11.42
CA ALA A 51 8.37 -0.68 -11.14
C ALA A 51 7.87 -0.87 -9.70
N ALA A 52 7.25 -2.02 -9.43
CA ALA A 52 6.78 -2.38 -8.09
C ALA A 52 7.91 -2.33 -7.03
N SER A 53 9.14 -2.72 -7.41
CA SER A 53 10.33 -2.69 -6.56
C SER A 53 10.93 -1.30 -6.33
N GLU A 54 10.45 -0.30 -7.08
CA GLU A 54 10.91 1.09 -6.98
C GLU A 54 9.92 1.97 -6.20
N THR A 55 8.88 1.35 -5.64
CA THR A 55 7.89 2.03 -4.82
C THR A 55 7.72 1.34 -3.48
N ASP A 56 7.75 2.13 -2.40
CA ASP A 56 7.48 1.67 -1.04
C ASP A 56 6.06 2.03 -0.61
N VAL A 57 5.43 1.14 0.15
CA VAL A 57 4.12 1.37 0.77
C VAL A 57 4.30 1.34 2.27
N ALA A 58 3.80 2.37 2.95
CA ALA A 58 3.92 2.47 4.39
C ALA A 58 2.69 3.10 5.04
N LEU A 59 2.39 2.65 6.26
CA LEU A 59 1.50 3.31 7.21
C LEU A 59 2.36 4.05 8.24
N ARG A 60 2.10 5.33 8.45
CA ARG A 60 2.59 6.07 9.62
C ARG A 60 1.41 6.40 10.52
N LEU A 61 1.43 5.89 11.75
CA LEU A 61 0.41 6.23 12.74
C LEU A 61 0.52 7.72 13.10
N GLN A 62 -0.63 8.37 13.31
CA GLN A 62 -0.67 9.75 13.79
C GLN A 62 -0.71 9.83 15.32
N GLU A 63 -1.03 8.72 15.96
CA GLU A 63 -1.17 8.55 17.40
C GLU A 63 -0.78 7.12 17.81
N PRO A 64 -0.55 6.85 19.12
CA PRO A 64 -0.23 5.51 19.58
C PRO A 64 -1.28 4.49 19.14
N LEU A 65 -0.82 3.28 18.78
CA LEU A 65 -1.71 2.23 18.29
C LEU A 65 -2.78 1.86 19.33
N GLY A 66 -4.05 1.90 18.91
CA GLY A 66 -5.25 1.52 19.65
C GLY A 66 -6.46 1.49 18.71
N ASP A 67 -7.63 1.14 19.24
CA ASP A 67 -8.83 0.78 18.46
C ASP A 67 -9.44 1.92 17.60
N ASP A 68 -8.97 3.16 17.74
CA ASP A 68 -9.46 4.33 16.99
C ASP A 68 -8.31 5.13 16.37
N ALA A 69 -7.11 4.56 16.29
CA ALA A 69 -5.93 5.28 15.82
C ALA A 69 -6.04 5.60 14.32
N ASP A 70 -5.81 6.85 13.94
CA ASP A 70 -5.66 7.23 12.54
C ASP A 70 -4.21 7.10 12.08
N GLY A 71 -4.04 6.85 10.78
CA GLY A 71 -2.73 6.81 10.14
C GLY A 71 -2.71 7.43 8.75
N VAL A 72 -1.50 7.60 8.22
CA VAL A 72 -1.27 8.00 6.83
C VAL A 72 -0.68 6.83 6.07
N VAL A 73 -1.43 6.31 5.10
CA VAL A 73 -0.90 5.39 4.11
C VAL A 73 -0.21 6.21 3.02
N SER A 74 1.01 5.83 2.68
CA SER A 74 1.84 6.51 1.70
C SER A 74 2.39 5.52 0.67
N VAL A 75 2.46 5.97 -0.57
CA VAL A 75 3.27 5.32 -1.61
C VAL A 75 4.37 6.29 -2.01
N THR A 76 5.61 5.82 -1.98
CA THR A 76 6.80 6.66 -2.14
C THR A 76 7.71 6.07 -3.20
N ASN A 77 8.33 6.92 -4.03
CA ASN A 77 9.43 6.51 -4.88
C ASN A 77 10.63 6.12 -3.99
N ARG A 78 11.01 4.84 -3.99
CA ARG A 78 12.09 4.30 -3.15
C ARG A 78 13.44 4.97 -3.41
N ILE A 79 13.68 5.38 -4.66
CA ILE A 79 14.96 5.94 -5.10
C ILE A 79 15.10 7.40 -4.67
N THR A 80 14.03 8.19 -4.82
CA THR A 80 14.07 9.65 -4.53
C THR A 80 13.55 10.01 -3.15
N GLY A 81 12.74 9.14 -2.53
CA GLY A 81 12.00 9.43 -1.31
C GLY A 81 10.77 10.32 -1.51
N GLU A 82 10.40 10.62 -2.75
CA GLU A 82 9.25 11.49 -3.05
C GLU A 82 7.91 10.76 -2.93
N PHE A 83 6.94 11.41 -2.32
CA PHE A 83 5.58 10.88 -2.21
C PHE A 83 4.85 10.88 -3.55
N ILE A 84 4.37 9.71 -3.94
CA ILE A 84 3.46 9.51 -5.07
C ILE A 84 2.04 9.84 -4.64
N LEU A 85 1.58 9.23 -3.54
CA LEU A 85 0.27 9.46 -2.92
C LEU A 85 0.32 9.31 -1.41
N GLU A 86 -0.64 9.96 -0.74
CA GLU A 86 -0.86 9.90 0.71
C GLU A 86 -2.37 9.94 0.99
N LEU A 87 -2.83 9.05 1.88
CA LEU A 87 -4.22 8.87 2.26
C LEU A 87 -4.32 8.77 3.78
N ASN A 88 -5.34 9.38 4.39
CA ASN A 88 -5.59 9.16 5.82
C ASN A 88 -6.57 8.01 5.92
N GLU A 89 -6.21 7.00 6.70
CA GLU A 89 -6.99 5.77 6.87
C GLU A 89 -7.06 5.43 8.35
N ALA A 90 -8.11 4.72 8.75
CA ALA A 90 -8.16 4.10 10.06
C ALA A 90 -7.05 3.05 10.14
N ALA A 91 -6.26 3.05 11.22
CA ALA A 91 -5.17 2.11 11.38
C ALA A 91 -5.66 0.66 11.37
N ASP A 92 -6.83 0.41 11.96
CA ASP A 92 -7.45 -0.90 12.09
C ASP A 92 -7.75 -1.53 10.72
N ASP A 93 -8.30 -0.76 9.78
CA ASP A 93 -8.57 -1.19 8.41
C ASP A 93 -7.26 -1.59 7.70
N VAL A 94 -6.20 -0.79 7.87
CA VAL A 94 -4.89 -1.06 7.27
C VAL A 94 -4.22 -2.27 7.92
N LEU A 95 -4.38 -2.44 9.24
CA LEU A 95 -3.85 -3.61 9.95
C LEU A 95 -4.60 -4.89 9.60
N GLN A 96 -5.91 -4.82 9.38
CA GLN A 96 -6.72 -5.93 8.85
C GLN A 96 -6.22 -6.33 7.45
N PHE A 97 -5.96 -5.35 6.58
CA PHE A 97 -5.37 -5.59 5.27
C PHE A 97 -4.00 -6.29 5.35
N ILE A 98 -3.12 -5.83 6.23
CA ILE A 98 -1.81 -6.44 6.47
C ILE A 98 -1.95 -7.87 7.01
N ALA A 99 -2.89 -8.11 7.92
CA ALA A 99 -3.15 -9.44 8.46
C ALA A 99 -3.63 -10.40 7.36
N ALA A 100 -4.55 -9.96 6.49
CA ALA A 100 -4.99 -10.73 5.34
C ALA A 100 -3.82 -11.04 4.39
N ALA A 101 -2.97 -10.06 4.09
CA ALA A 101 -1.82 -10.25 3.19
C ALA A 101 -0.79 -11.22 3.77
N ARG A 102 -0.58 -11.19 5.09
CA ARG A 102 0.25 -12.15 5.81
C ARG A 102 -0.32 -13.56 5.69
N GLY A 103 -1.60 -13.75 6.05
CA GLY A 103 -2.24 -15.07 6.02
C GLY A 103 -2.37 -15.66 4.62
N TYR A 104 -2.59 -14.81 3.60
CA TYR A 104 -2.57 -15.24 2.20
C TYR A 104 -1.22 -15.83 1.85
N GLY A 105 -0.14 -15.11 2.15
CA GLY A 105 1.20 -15.57 1.83
C GLY A 105 1.73 -16.73 2.71
N GLU A 106 1.07 -17.06 3.82
CA GLU A 106 1.34 -18.32 4.54
C GLU A 106 0.74 -19.53 3.81
N SER A 107 -0.23 -19.30 2.94
CA SER A 107 -0.96 -20.32 2.18
C SER A 107 -0.45 -20.48 0.74
N THR A 108 0.48 -19.63 0.30
CA THR A 108 1.08 -19.64 -1.05
C THR A 108 2.60 -19.78 -0.99
N ASN A 109 3.26 -19.92 -2.15
CA ASN A 109 4.72 -19.95 -2.20
C ASN A 109 5.29 -18.53 -1.98
N ASP A 110 6.53 -18.45 -1.48
CA ASP A 110 7.19 -17.17 -1.14
C ASP A 110 7.46 -16.25 -2.35
N ASP A 111 7.40 -16.78 -3.58
CA ASP A 111 7.61 -16.01 -4.82
C ASP A 111 6.38 -15.20 -5.26
N ASP A 112 5.18 -15.54 -4.75
CA ASP A 112 3.97 -14.78 -5.04
C ASP A 112 3.95 -13.51 -4.18
N GLY A 113 3.52 -12.38 -4.75
CA GLY A 113 3.37 -11.19 -3.92
C GLY A 113 2.23 -11.34 -2.90
N ARG A 114 2.31 -10.53 -1.85
CA ARG A 114 1.43 -10.62 -0.68
C ARG A 114 0.13 -9.85 -0.88
N TYR A 115 0.14 -8.81 -1.73
CA TYR A 115 -1.02 -7.99 -2.06
C TYR A 115 -0.82 -7.25 -3.37
N ASP A 116 -1.93 -6.85 -3.99
CA ASP A 116 -1.92 -6.05 -5.22
C ASP A 116 -2.29 -4.59 -4.94
N VAL A 117 -1.65 -3.68 -5.67
CA VAL A 117 -2.01 -2.25 -5.69
C VAL A 117 -2.22 -1.84 -7.14
N SER A 118 -3.38 -1.26 -7.45
CA SER A 118 -3.65 -0.68 -8.77
C SER A 118 -4.01 0.79 -8.64
N ILE A 119 -3.52 1.60 -9.58
CA ILE A 119 -3.86 3.03 -9.66
C ILE A 119 -4.47 3.28 -11.03
N THR A 120 -5.70 3.79 -11.04
CA THR A 120 -6.49 4.06 -12.25
C THR A 120 -6.73 5.57 -12.36
N LEU A 121 -6.73 6.10 -13.59
CA LEU A 121 -7.12 7.48 -13.86
C LEU A 121 -8.64 7.59 -13.96
N GLU A 122 -9.22 8.69 -13.48
CA GLU A 122 -10.66 8.93 -13.62
C GLU A 122 -11.12 8.77 -15.07
N GLY A 123 -12.13 7.92 -15.27
CA GLY A 123 -12.70 7.63 -16.59
C GLY A 123 -11.89 6.65 -17.46
N ALA A 124 -10.80 6.06 -16.93
CA ALA A 124 -10.08 4.98 -17.59
C ALA A 124 -10.65 3.60 -17.21
N ASP A 125 -10.76 2.71 -18.19
CA ASP A 125 -11.23 1.32 -17.97
C ASP A 125 -10.11 0.39 -17.47
N GLU A 126 -8.85 0.78 -17.69
CA GLU A 126 -7.65 0.00 -17.34
C GLU A 126 -6.76 0.77 -16.35
N PRO A 127 -6.09 0.07 -15.41
CA PRO A 127 -5.18 0.71 -14.47
C PRO A 127 -3.99 1.34 -15.20
N PHE A 128 -3.58 2.52 -14.76
CA PHE A 128 -2.37 3.17 -15.21
C PHE A 128 -1.13 2.38 -14.77
N VAL A 129 -1.14 1.87 -13.54
CA VAL A 129 -0.14 0.94 -13.01
C VAL A 129 -0.80 -0.12 -12.15
N SER A 130 -0.23 -1.33 -12.17
CA SER A 130 -0.55 -2.41 -11.24
C SER A 130 0.75 -2.96 -10.67
N TYR A 131 0.80 -3.10 -9.35
CA TYR A 131 1.94 -3.58 -8.61
C TYR A 131 1.58 -4.81 -7.80
N ASP A 132 2.38 -5.86 -7.97
CA ASP A 132 2.41 -6.98 -7.07
C ASP A 132 3.45 -6.71 -5.97
N LYS A 133 3.02 -6.64 -4.70
CA LYS A 133 3.83 -6.14 -3.58
C LYS A 133 3.98 -7.16 -2.48
N GLN A 134 5.15 -7.17 -1.84
CA GLN A 134 5.45 -8.05 -0.71
C GLN A 134 5.75 -7.29 0.60
N THR A 135 6.26 -6.06 0.49
CA THR A 135 6.64 -5.24 1.64
C THR A 135 5.55 -4.21 1.95
N PHE A 136 5.22 -4.04 3.23
CA PHE A 136 4.38 -2.95 3.74
C PHE A 136 4.94 -2.56 5.11
N LEU A 137 5.38 -1.32 5.27
CA LEU A 137 6.04 -0.88 6.49
C LEU A 137 5.07 -0.12 7.40
N VAL A 138 5.13 -0.40 8.70
CA VAL A 138 4.30 0.31 9.69
C VAL A 138 5.22 1.05 10.64
N TYR A 139 4.99 2.35 10.79
CA TYR A 139 5.71 3.23 11.70
C TYR A 139 4.77 3.80 12.76
N ASP A 140 5.27 3.95 13.98
CA ASP A 140 4.57 4.70 15.02
C ASP A 140 4.59 6.22 14.72
N GLU A 141 3.93 6.99 15.59
CA GLU A 141 3.84 8.44 15.49
C GLU A 141 5.19 9.15 15.61
N GLU A 142 6.14 8.54 16.30
CA GLU A 142 7.52 9.02 16.46
C GLU A 142 8.40 8.68 15.23
N GLY A 143 7.94 7.79 14.36
CA GLY A 143 8.63 7.33 13.17
C GLY A 143 9.47 6.07 13.39
N SER A 144 9.28 5.35 14.50
CA SER A 144 9.93 4.07 14.74
C SER A 144 9.21 2.94 14.02
N LEU A 145 9.98 2.03 13.42
CA LEU A 145 9.42 0.89 12.68
C LEU A 145 8.79 -0.15 13.63
N LEU A 146 7.51 -0.39 13.46
CA LEU A 146 6.74 -1.45 14.11
C LEU A 146 6.85 -2.75 13.31
N ARG A 147 7.97 -3.46 13.48
CA ARG A 147 8.27 -4.70 12.72
C ARG A 147 7.19 -5.77 12.82
N GLN A 148 6.56 -5.93 13.98
CA GLN A 148 5.51 -6.95 14.20
C GLN A 148 4.22 -6.66 13.41
N HIS A 149 3.97 -5.38 13.10
CA HIS A 149 2.83 -4.92 12.32
C HIS A 149 3.18 -4.74 10.84
N SER A 150 4.42 -4.96 10.44
CA SER A 150 4.86 -4.82 9.04
C SER A 150 4.80 -6.15 8.27
N LEU A 151 4.76 -6.05 6.94
CA LEU A 151 5.10 -7.12 6.01
C LEU A 151 6.53 -6.90 5.53
N ILE A 152 7.43 -7.79 5.92
CA ILE A 152 8.85 -7.72 5.56
C ILE A 152 9.24 -9.09 5.01
N PRO A 153 9.55 -9.21 3.72
CA PRO A 153 10.01 -10.47 3.13
C PRO A 153 11.33 -10.93 3.74
N SER A 154 11.48 -12.25 3.85
CA SER A 154 12.72 -12.91 4.29
C SER A 154 13.87 -12.54 3.33
N GLY A 155 14.76 -11.62 3.73
CA GLY A 155 15.91 -11.21 2.91
C GLY A 155 15.96 -9.73 2.54
N VAL A 156 14.99 -8.91 2.97
CA VAL A 156 15.07 -7.46 2.85
C VAL A 156 15.86 -6.88 4.03
N GLU A 157 17.00 -6.24 3.75
CA GLU A 157 17.67 -5.33 4.69
C GLU A 157 16.95 -3.97 4.64
N LEU A 158 16.52 -3.48 5.82
CA LEU A 158 15.87 -2.18 6.01
C LEU A 158 16.88 -1.14 6.46
#